data_AF-A0AAW0E6G4-F1
#
_entry.id   AF-A0AAW0E6G4-F1
#
_cell.length_a   1.000
_cell.length_b   1.000
_cell.length_c   1.000
_cell.angle_alpha   90.00
_cell.angle_beta   90.00
_cell.angle_gamma   90.00
#
_symmetry.space_group_name_H-M   'P 1'
#
loop_
_entity.id
_entity.type
_entity.pdbx_description
1 polymer ?
#
loop_
_entity_poly.entity_id
_entity_poly.type
_entity_poly.pdbx_seq_one_letter_code
_entity_poly.pdbx_strand_id
1 'polypeptide(L)'
;MAKGRGKATLKSALQSQQSRLKAKERAAHAAEIARVNDDRARRKGGNKKMKLDSRTLDSEKGKGVDVHWKGKSKAATQDIPRRPTIPFNPTDTILLVGEGNFSFARALAACSDTGSSSSTHPALISLAHLPAKNITATAHDTEEECYEKYPDAREIVEELRSKGVEVEFGVDAGKLEVLAKGKAKGKGKELRRWDKIVWNFPHAGKGITDQDRNILSNQLLILSFLRSAAKVLKQGPVPDVMAASGKKRKRKADEDDDEDDEDGQQSEGEDASQTTSPSGSRGTVLITLRNVTPYTLWDVPKLAKSPPPPTQGSTPSNPKYTLLRSFVFYRSLWRGYEHRMTKGERVNGQGKTGEGGEDRTWEFCLKD
;
A
#
# COMPACT_ATOMS: atom_id res chain seq x y z
N MET A 1 23.10 -27.50 -35.48
CA MET A 1 21.66 -27.47 -35.13
C MET A 1 21.32 -26.17 -34.41
N ALA A 2 20.63 -25.21 -35.05
CA ALA A 2 20.20 -23.96 -34.39
C ALA A 2 19.03 -23.31 -35.15
N LYS A 3 17.84 -23.92 -35.12
CA LYS A 3 16.60 -23.32 -35.65
C LYS A 3 15.43 -23.68 -34.73
N GLY A 4 15.22 -22.91 -33.64
CA GLY A 4 14.11 -23.16 -32.72
C GLY A 4 13.76 -22.05 -31.73
N ARG A 5 14.72 -21.19 -31.35
CA ARG A 5 14.50 -20.20 -30.25
C ARG A 5 13.75 -18.92 -30.64
N GLY A 6 13.65 -18.57 -31.93
CA GLY A 6 13.03 -17.30 -32.37
C GLY A 6 11.50 -17.29 -32.47
N LYS A 7 10.85 -18.45 -32.65
CA LYS A 7 9.38 -18.52 -32.82
C LYS A 7 8.61 -18.45 -31.50
N ALA A 8 9.21 -18.94 -30.41
CA ALA A 8 8.58 -18.93 -29.08
C ALA A 8 8.53 -17.53 -28.47
N THR A 9 9.55 -16.70 -28.70
CA THR A 9 9.63 -15.33 -28.18
C THR A 9 8.63 -14.40 -28.87
N LEU A 10 8.47 -14.52 -30.21
CA LEU A 10 7.49 -13.75 -30.98
C LEU A 10 6.04 -14.03 -30.56
N LYS A 11 5.72 -15.30 -30.30
CA LYS A 11 4.37 -15.71 -29.87
C LYS A 11 4.02 -15.12 -28.49
N SER A 12 4.98 -15.07 -27.57
CA SER A 12 4.77 -14.46 -26.25
C SER A 12 4.63 -12.92 -26.32
N ALA A 13 5.39 -12.27 -27.21
CA ALA A 13 5.29 -10.84 -27.43
C ALA A 13 3.94 -10.45 -28.04
N LEU A 14 3.46 -11.24 -29.00
CA LEU A 14 2.14 -11.05 -29.62
C LEU A 14 1.00 -11.27 -28.63
N GLN A 15 1.08 -12.30 -27.77
CA GLN A 15 0.10 -12.52 -26.70
C GLN A 15 0.09 -11.39 -25.68
N SER A 16 1.27 -10.87 -25.31
CA SER A 16 1.39 -9.70 -24.44
C SER A 16 0.75 -8.46 -25.06
N GLN A 17 1.01 -8.20 -26.34
CA GLN A 17 0.42 -7.08 -27.08
C GLN A 17 -1.10 -7.21 -27.18
N GLN A 18 -1.62 -8.40 -27.50
CA GLN A 18 -3.06 -8.68 -27.52
C GLN A 18 -3.70 -8.50 -26.14
N SER A 19 -3.04 -8.91 -25.07
CA SER A 19 -3.53 -8.69 -23.70
C SER A 19 -3.60 -7.20 -23.34
N ARG A 20 -2.62 -6.40 -23.78
CA ARG A 20 -2.59 -4.94 -23.60
C ARG A 20 -3.69 -4.25 -24.39
N LEU A 21 -3.94 -4.68 -25.62
CA LEU A 21 -5.03 -4.18 -26.46
C LEU A 21 -6.39 -4.46 -25.81
N LYS A 22 -6.63 -5.71 -25.36
CA LYS A 22 -7.86 -6.07 -24.64
C LYS A 22 -8.05 -5.28 -23.33
N ALA A 23 -6.97 -5.03 -22.59
CA ALA A 23 -7.02 -4.20 -21.39
C ALA A 23 -7.34 -2.73 -21.72
N LYS A 24 -6.76 -2.20 -22.81
CA LYS A 24 -7.03 -0.84 -23.31
C LYS A 24 -8.47 -0.70 -23.81
N GLU A 25 -9.00 -1.68 -24.52
CA GLU A 25 -10.39 -1.73 -24.99
C GLU A 25 -11.37 -1.79 -23.81
N ARG A 26 -11.11 -2.64 -22.81
CA ARG A 26 -11.93 -2.70 -21.59
C ARG A 26 -11.91 -1.38 -20.81
N ALA A 27 -10.75 -0.74 -20.71
CA ALA A 27 -10.62 0.55 -20.05
C ALA A 27 -11.33 1.68 -20.82
N ALA A 28 -11.23 1.69 -22.16
CA ALA A 28 -11.92 2.64 -23.02
C ALA A 28 -13.45 2.46 -22.93
N HIS A 29 -13.94 1.23 -22.97
CA HIS A 29 -15.36 0.91 -22.83
C HIS A 29 -15.90 1.31 -21.44
N ALA A 30 -15.14 1.08 -20.37
CA ALA A 30 -15.51 1.52 -19.03
C ALA A 30 -15.55 3.06 -18.91
N ALA A 31 -14.61 3.77 -19.54
CA ALA A 31 -14.61 5.23 -19.58
C ALA A 31 -15.79 5.81 -20.37
N GLU A 32 -16.18 5.16 -21.47
CA GLU A 32 -17.33 5.57 -22.29
C GLU A 32 -18.65 5.39 -21.53
N ILE A 33 -18.83 4.25 -20.83
CA ILE A 33 -19.99 4.03 -19.96
C ILE A 33 -20.06 5.10 -18.86
N ALA A 34 -18.92 5.49 -18.29
CA ALA A 34 -18.88 6.54 -17.27
C ALA A 34 -19.29 7.92 -17.84
N ARG A 35 -18.86 8.26 -19.07
CA ARG A 35 -19.25 9.51 -19.76
C ARG A 35 -20.74 9.55 -20.09
N VAL A 36 -21.29 8.47 -20.64
CA VAL A 36 -22.73 8.37 -20.96
C VAL A 36 -23.57 8.51 -19.69
N ASN A 37 -23.11 7.97 -18.57
CA ASN A 37 -23.78 8.12 -17.28
C ASN A 37 -23.71 9.56 -16.73
N ASP A 38 -22.59 10.28 -16.92
CA ASP A 38 -22.45 11.69 -16.53
C ASP A 38 -23.34 12.60 -17.38
N ASP A 39 -23.37 12.40 -18.70
CA ASP A 39 -24.22 13.16 -19.62
C ASP A 39 -25.71 12.93 -19.34
N ARG A 40 -26.09 11.69 -19.01
CA ARG A 40 -27.46 11.35 -18.58
C ARG A 40 -27.83 12.00 -17.25
N ALA A 41 -26.88 12.16 -16.33
CA ALA A 41 -27.10 12.84 -15.06
C ALA A 41 -27.25 14.36 -15.24
N ARG A 42 -26.43 14.97 -16.12
CA ARG A 42 -26.50 16.41 -16.46
C ARG A 42 -27.82 16.78 -17.13
N ARG A 43 -28.31 15.97 -18.07
CA ARG A 43 -29.62 16.19 -18.72
C ARG A 43 -30.80 16.12 -17.75
N LYS A 44 -30.69 15.37 -16.64
CA LYS A 44 -31.72 15.30 -15.59
C LYS A 44 -31.66 16.43 -14.55
N GLY A 45 -30.58 17.20 -14.49
CA GLY A 45 -30.39 18.30 -13.52
C GLY A 45 -30.76 19.70 -14.00
N GLY A 46 -31.15 19.87 -15.28
CA GLY A 46 -31.24 21.17 -15.94
C GLY A 46 -32.47 22.04 -15.67
N ASN A 47 -33.46 21.61 -14.88
CA ASN A 47 -34.68 22.40 -14.65
C ASN A 47 -35.05 22.44 -13.16
N LYS A 48 -34.48 23.39 -12.41
CA LYS A 48 -35.08 23.90 -11.17
C LYS A 48 -34.66 25.34 -10.92
N LYS A 49 -35.43 26.27 -11.50
CA LYS A 49 -35.46 27.68 -11.11
C LYS A 49 -36.22 27.75 -9.77
N MET A 50 -35.59 28.32 -8.74
CA MET A 50 -36.20 28.53 -7.42
C MET A 50 -37.40 29.48 -7.52
N LYS A 51 -38.53 29.11 -6.93
CA LYS A 51 -39.53 30.07 -6.44
C LYS A 51 -40.21 29.49 -5.19
N LEU A 52 -40.44 30.39 -4.24
CA LEU A 52 -40.84 30.16 -2.86
C LEU A 52 -42.38 30.15 -2.71
N ASP A 53 -42.83 29.24 -1.85
CA ASP A 53 -43.98 29.21 -0.94
C ASP A 53 -45.42 28.73 -1.25
N SER A 54 -45.90 28.05 -0.20
CA SER A 54 -47.25 27.93 0.38
C SER A 54 -48.18 26.72 0.04
N ARG A 55 -48.48 26.00 1.14
CA ARG A 55 -49.77 25.41 1.59
C ARG A 55 -50.35 24.12 0.95
N THR A 56 -50.33 23.09 1.80
CA THR A 56 -51.41 22.19 2.27
C THR A 56 -52.33 21.41 1.31
N LEU A 57 -52.48 20.13 1.70
CA LEU A 57 -53.60 19.18 1.61
C LEU A 57 -53.62 18.10 0.52
N ASP A 58 -53.67 16.88 1.07
CA ASP A 58 -54.50 15.73 0.74
C ASP A 58 -53.99 14.50 -0.03
N SER A 59 -54.41 13.39 0.57
CA SER A 59 -54.22 11.97 0.32
C SER A 59 -54.86 11.51 -0.99
N GLU A 60 -54.21 10.58 -1.72
CA GLU A 60 -54.82 9.26 -1.99
C GLU A 60 -53.87 8.24 -2.64
N LYS A 61 -54.27 6.97 -2.46
CA LYS A 61 -53.55 5.71 -2.68
C LYS A 61 -53.30 5.38 -4.17
N GLY A 62 -52.18 4.70 -4.43
CA GLY A 62 -51.96 3.94 -5.66
C GLY A 62 -50.85 2.88 -5.49
N LYS A 63 -51.23 1.60 -5.59
CA LYS A 63 -50.35 0.42 -5.53
C LYS A 63 -49.45 0.34 -6.77
N GLY A 64 -48.20 -0.12 -6.63
CA GLY A 64 -47.43 -0.60 -7.79
C GLY A 64 -45.92 -0.77 -7.58
N VAL A 65 -45.53 -2.01 -7.23
CA VAL A 65 -44.33 -2.76 -7.65
C VAL A 65 -42.93 -2.24 -7.24
N ASP A 66 -42.32 -3.02 -6.33
CA ASP A 66 -40.89 -3.02 -5.99
C ASP A 66 -39.97 -3.17 -7.21
N VAL A 67 -39.04 -2.23 -7.37
CA VAL A 67 -37.73 -2.47 -7.98
C VAL A 67 -36.69 -1.62 -7.27
N HIS A 68 -35.90 -2.29 -6.43
CA HIS A 68 -34.78 -1.75 -5.70
C HIS A 68 -33.63 -1.41 -6.66
N TRP A 69 -33.36 -0.13 -6.90
CA TRP A 69 -32.06 0.30 -7.45
C TRP A 69 -31.55 1.54 -6.72
N LYS A 70 -30.64 1.29 -5.78
CA LYS A 70 -29.99 2.26 -4.90
C LYS A 70 -28.86 2.95 -5.67
N GLY A 71 -29.18 4.00 -6.42
CA GLY A 71 -28.20 4.87 -7.08
C GLY A 71 -28.14 6.25 -6.41
N LYS A 72 -27.21 6.44 -5.46
CA LYS A 72 -26.83 7.77 -4.96
C LYS A 72 -25.39 8.05 -5.35
N SER A 73 -25.21 8.77 -6.44
CA SER A 73 -23.99 9.51 -6.77
C SER A 73 -23.90 10.74 -5.86
N LYS A 74 -23.14 10.60 -4.79
CA LYS A 74 -22.42 11.68 -4.11
C LYS A 74 -20.97 11.22 -4.04
N ALA A 75 -20.01 12.14 -4.13
CA ALA A 75 -18.64 11.84 -3.73
C ALA A 75 -18.67 11.40 -2.26
N ALA A 76 -18.79 10.10 -2.03
CA ALA A 76 -18.89 9.54 -0.71
C ALA A 76 -17.50 9.67 -0.10
N THR A 77 -17.38 10.48 0.95
CA THR A 77 -16.53 10.10 2.07
C THR A 77 -16.81 8.63 2.32
N GLN A 78 -15.88 7.74 1.95
CA GLN A 78 -16.07 6.32 2.18
C GLN A 78 -16.10 6.14 3.69
N ASP A 79 -17.29 5.83 4.23
CA ASP A 79 -17.45 5.54 5.64
C ASP A 79 -16.48 4.42 6.01
N ILE A 80 -15.65 4.68 7.03
CA ILE A 80 -14.68 3.70 7.51
C ILE A 80 -15.48 2.49 8.01
N PRO A 81 -15.19 1.26 7.54
CA PRO A 81 -15.87 0.07 8.03
C PRO A 81 -15.55 -0.13 9.50
N ARG A 82 -16.45 -0.75 10.27
CA ARG A 82 -16.24 -0.99 11.72
C ARG A 82 -14.90 -1.66 12.06
N ARG A 83 -14.36 -2.45 11.15
CA ARG A 83 -13.08 -3.16 11.28
C ARG A 83 -12.24 -2.91 10.02
N PRO A 84 -11.59 -1.74 9.89
CA PRO A 84 -10.65 -1.50 8.79
C PRO A 84 -9.38 -2.33 9.02
N THR A 85 -8.67 -2.64 7.94
CA THR A 85 -7.39 -3.35 8.04
C THR A 85 -6.30 -2.41 8.52
N ILE A 86 -5.71 -2.71 9.68
CA ILE A 86 -4.49 -2.07 10.17
C ILE A 86 -3.32 -3.05 9.93
N PRO A 87 -2.33 -2.70 9.09
CA PRO A 87 -1.30 -3.64 8.68
C PRO A 87 -0.09 -3.73 9.62
N PHE A 88 -0.22 -3.22 10.85
CA PHE A 88 0.86 -3.10 11.82
C PHE A 88 0.51 -3.85 13.10
N ASN A 89 1.52 -4.46 13.69
CA ASN A 89 1.47 -4.96 15.07
C ASN A 89 2.25 -4.00 15.98
N PRO A 90 1.91 -3.93 17.29
CA PRO A 90 2.63 -3.09 18.24
C PRO A 90 4.12 -3.45 18.43
N THR A 91 4.59 -4.61 17.96
CA THR A 91 6.00 -5.00 18.02
C THR A 91 6.75 -4.77 16.71
N ASP A 92 6.07 -4.36 15.64
CA ASP A 92 6.69 -4.24 14.32
C ASP A 92 7.77 -3.13 14.33
N THR A 93 8.87 -3.38 13.63
CA THR A 93 9.79 -2.35 13.16
C THR A 93 9.34 -1.87 11.78
N ILE A 94 9.17 -0.56 11.62
CA ILE A 94 8.49 0.06 10.48
C ILE A 94 9.41 1.07 9.80
N LEU A 95 9.62 0.91 8.51
CA LEU A 95 10.28 1.87 7.64
C LEU A 95 9.24 2.56 6.76
N LEU A 96 9.06 3.87 6.93
CA LEU A 96 8.22 4.72 6.10
C LEU A 96 9.10 5.39 5.05
N VAL A 97 8.81 5.15 3.78
CA VAL A 97 9.63 5.61 2.65
C VAL A 97 8.96 6.77 1.93
N GLY A 98 9.70 7.85 1.73
CA GLY A 98 9.27 8.97 0.91
C GLY A 98 8.12 9.77 1.51
N GLU A 99 8.16 9.99 2.82
CA GLU A 99 7.29 10.94 3.51
C GLU A 99 7.44 12.34 2.88
N GLY A 100 6.32 13.08 2.84
CA GLY A 100 6.30 14.49 2.47
C GLY A 100 6.61 15.36 3.69
N ASN A 101 5.57 15.87 4.33
CA ASN A 101 5.68 16.64 5.59
C ASN A 101 5.75 15.77 6.85
N PHE A 102 6.01 14.45 6.73
CA PHE A 102 6.04 13.49 7.86
C PHE A 102 4.74 13.35 8.68
N SER A 103 3.63 13.89 8.20
CA SER A 103 2.35 13.84 8.93
C SER A 103 1.80 12.42 9.11
N PHE A 104 2.14 11.47 8.23
CA PHE A 104 1.76 10.06 8.42
C PHE A 104 2.58 9.43 9.54
N ALA A 105 3.90 9.63 9.54
CA ALA A 105 4.77 9.20 10.63
C ALA A 105 4.29 9.75 11.98
N ARG A 106 3.91 11.04 12.04
CA ARG A 106 3.36 11.66 13.26
C ARG A 106 2.06 11.00 13.70
N ALA A 107 1.12 10.78 12.77
CA ALA A 107 -0.14 10.12 13.08
C ALA A 107 0.06 8.67 13.59
N LEU A 108 1.02 7.94 13.01
CA LEU A 108 1.38 6.59 13.45
C LEU A 108 2.02 6.60 14.84
N ALA A 109 2.99 7.49 15.09
CA ALA A 109 3.64 7.63 16.38
C ALA A 109 2.68 8.07 17.48
N ALA A 110 1.74 8.97 17.17
CA ALA A 110 0.73 9.43 18.11
C ALA A 110 -0.24 8.33 18.56
N CYS A 111 -0.38 7.23 17.81
CA CYS A 111 -1.17 6.09 18.27
C CYS A 111 -0.62 5.52 19.59
N SER A 112 0.70 5.62 19.80
CA SER A 112 1.38 5.13 21.02
C SER A 112 1.12 6.01 22.26
N ASP A 113 0.86 7.30 22.07
CA ASP A 113 0.63 8.26 23.15
C ASP A 113 -0.82 8.23 23.66
N THR A 114 -1.74 7.71 22.84
CA THR A 114 -3.17 7.74 23.14
C THR A 114 -3.59 6.56 23.99
N GLY A 115 -3.40 6.66 25.30
CA GLY A 115 -4.30 5.99 26.23
C GLY A 115 -5.72 6.48 25.97
N SER A 116 -6.54 5.67 25.30
CA SER A 116 -8.00 5.84 25.14
C SER A 116 -8.50 7.27 24.88
N SER A 117 -7.87 8.02 23.98
CA SER A 117 -8.46 9.30 23.53
C SER A 117 -9.74 8.99 22.74
N SER A 118 -10.85 9.62 23.11
CA SER A 118 -12.17 9.47 22.46
C SER A 118 -12.17 9.72 20.95
N SER A 119 -11.10 10.33 20.41
CA SER A 119 -10.98 10.63 18.98
C SER A 119 -10.20 9.60 18.17
N THR A 120 -9.55 8.62 18.81
CA THR A 120 -8.82 7.56 18.12
C THR A 120 -9.78 6.47 17.68
N HIS A 121 -9.73 6.09 16.39
CA HIS A 121 -10.58 5.01 15.89
C HIS A 121 -10.22 3.70 16.61
N PRO A 122 -11.21 2.88 17.07
CA PRO A 122 -10.94 1.68 17.88
C PRO A 122 -9.97 0.68 17.25
N ALA A 123 -9.90 0.64 15.92
CA ALA A 123 -8.96 -0.20 15.18
C ALA A 123 -7.48 0.12 15.42
N LEU A 124 -7.14 1.33 15.87
CA LEU A 124 -5.76 1.76 16.14
C LEU A 124 -5.33 1.52 17.58
N ILE A 125 -6.24 1.12 18.47
CA ILE A 125 -5.95 0.89 19.90
C ILE A 125 -4.84 -0.15 20.08
N SER A 126 -4.78 -1.17 19.21
CA SER A 126 -3.72 -2.18 19.28
C SER A 126 -2.31 -1.62 19.04
N LEU A 127 -2.18 -0.40 18.52
CA LEU A 127 -0.92 0.29 18.30
C LEU A 127 -0.51 1.20 19.47
N ALA A 128 -1.30 1.26 20.55
CA ALA A 128 -0.96 2.02 21.76
C ALA A 128 0.39 1.63 22.37
N HIS A 129 0.88 0.42 22.09
CA HIS A 129 2.16 -0.08 22.59
C HIS A 129 3.26 -0.10 21.52
N LEU A 130 3.04 0.47 20.34
CA LEU A 130 4.07 0.58 19.31
C LEU A 130 5.15 1.58 19.75
N PRO A 131 6.39 1.15 20.03
CA PRO A 131 7.42 2.08 20.48
C PRO A 131 7.78 3.04 19.33
N ALA A 132 7.81 4.34 19.60
CA ALA A 132 8.21 5.35 18.60
C ALA A 132 9.59 5.05 17.96
N LYS A 133 10.54 4.51 18.74
CA LYS A 133 11.86 4.06 18.27
C LYS A 133 11.83 2.94 17.22
N ASN A 134 10.72 2.24 17.07
CA ASN A 134 10.54 1.23 16.04
C ASN A 134 10.18 1.84 14.68
N ILE A 135 9.87 3.13 14.62
CA ILE A 135 9.52 3.85 13.40
C ILE A 135 10.76 4.56 12.88
N THR A 136 11.11 4.28 11.63
CA THR A 136 12.06 5.05 10.84
C THR A 136 11.30 5.72 9.71
N ALA A 137 11.26 7.04 9.67
CA ALA A 137 10.58 7.83 8.66
C ALA A 137 11.59 8.53 7.74
N THR A 138 11.40 8.43 6.43
CA THR A 138 12.37 8.96 5.47
C THR A 138 11.76 9.87 4.43
N ALA A 139 12.49 10.91 4.04
CA ALA A 139 12.18 11.76 2.90
C ALA A 139 13.22 11.60 1.78
N HIS A 140 12.78 11.82 0.54
CA HIS A 140 13.67 11.81 -0.62
C HIS A 140 14.48 13.11 -0.76
N ASP A 141 13.83 14.24 -0.52
CA ASP A 141 14.44 15.57 -0.54
C ASP A 141 15.47 15.71 0.61
N THR A 142 16.41 16.65 0.51
CA THR A 142 17.25 17.01 1.68
C THR A 142 16.40 17.62 2.79
N GLU A 143 16.97 17.78 3.99
CA GLU A 143 16.24 18.38 5.11
C GLU A 143 15.80 19.81 4.80
N GLU A 144 16.68 20.59 4.19
CA GLU A 144 16.42 21.97 3.77
C GLU A 144 15.33 22.03 2.70
N GLU A 145 15.47 21.25 1.62
CA GLU A 145 14.49 21.19 0.53
C GLU A 145 13.10 20.74 1.03
N CYS A 146 13.06 19.81 1.99
CA CYS A 146 11.83 19.36 2.60
C CYS A 146 11.13 20.50 3.35
N TYR A 147 11.86 21.24 4.20
CA TYR A 147 11.30 22.36 4.96
C TYR A 147 10.89 23.54 4.08
N GLU A 148 11.57 23.77 2.96
CA GLU A 148 11.15 24.77 1.97
C GLU A 148 9.84 24.37 1.28
N LYS A 149 9.68 23.09 0.90
CA LYS A 149 8.44 22.58 0.30
C LYS A 149 7.27 22.51 1.29
N TYR A 150 7.57 22.15 2.53
CA TYR A 150 6.59 21.85 3.57
C TYR A 150 7.00 22.56 4.87
N PRO A 151 6.60 23.83 5.06
CA PRO A 151 7.01 24.60 6.24
C PRO A 151 6.59 23.97 7.57
N ASP A 152 5.47 23.26 7.59
CA ASP A 152 4.95 22.51 8.73
C ASP A 152 5.78 21.26 9.07
N ALA A 153 6.61 20.77 8.14
CA ALA A 153 7.43 19.59 8.37
C ALA A 153 8.48 19.80 9.46
N ARG A 154 8.97 21.03 9.67
CA ARG A 154 9.97 21.32 10.70
C ARG A 154 9.45 20.98 12.09
N GLU A 155 8.29 21.51 12.44
CA GLU A 155 7.63 21.24 13.73
C GLU A 155 7.31 19.75 13.88
N ILE A 156 6.81 19.11 12.82
CA ILE A 156 6.48 17.69 12.83
C ILE A 156 7.73 16.83 13.08
N VAL A 157 8.84 17.14 12.42
CA VAL A 157 10.10 16.39 12.56
C VAL A 157 10.72 16.59 13.94
N GLU A 158 10.66 17.80 14.49
CA GLU A 158 11.07 18.08 15.87
C GLU A 158 10.25 17.23 16.87
N GLU A 159 8.93 17.20 16.72
CA GLU A 159 8.05 16.35 17.55
C GLU A 159 8.42 14.87 17.42
N LEU A 160 8.57 14.36 16.20
CA LEU A 160 8.92 12.96 15.94
C LEU A 160 10.25 12.56 16.57
N ARG A 161 11.29 13.38 16.38
CA ARG A 161 12.62 13.15 16.96
C ARG A 161 12.56 13.18 18.49
N SER A 162 11.77 14.09 19.09
CA SER A 162 11.59 14.17 20.54
C SER A 162 10.95 12.91 21.14
N LYS A 163 10.05 12.24 20.39
CA LYS A 163 9.44 10.95 20.77
C LYS A 163 10.35 9.75 20.52
N GLY A 164 11.50 9.96 19.86
CA GLY A 164 12.46 8.90 19.54
C GLY A 164 12.21 8.21 18.21
N VAL A 165 11.36 8.76 17.33
CA VAL A 165 11.28 8.32 15.93
C VAL A 165 12.57 8.69 15.21
N GLU A 166 13.11 7.76 14.43
CA GLU A 166 14.27 8.03 13.60
C GLU A 166 13.81 8.71 12.30
N VAL A 167 14.35 9.89 12.01
CA VAL A 167 14.02 10.68 10.81
C VAL A 167 15.27 10.88 9.97
N GLU A 168 15.24 10.43 8.72
CA GLU A 168 16.37 10.48 7.79
C GLU A 168 15.96 11.12 6.46
N PHE A 169 16.77 12.07 5.96
CA PHE A 169 16.52 12.81 4.71
C PHE A 169 17.44 12.32 3.58
N GLY A 170 17.15 12.71 2.33
CA GLY A 170 18.00 12.34 1.18
C GLY A 170 17.96 10.85 0.83
N VAL A 171 16.93 10.12 1.25
CA VAL A 171 16.86 8.66 1.08
C VAL A 171 16.25 8.31 -0.28
N ASP A 172 17.04 7.69 -1.14
CA ASP A 172 16.57 7.08 -2.39
C ASP A 172 15.89 5.73 -2.10
N ALA A 173 14.62 5.61 -2.47
CA ALA A 173 13.83 4.38 -2.31
C ALA A 173 14.45 3.16 -3.05
N GLY A 174 15.27 3.39 -4.07
CA GLY A 174 16.05 2.35 -4.75
C GLY A 174 17.34 1.93 -4.03
N LYS A 175 17.66 2.52 -2.87
CA LYS A 175 18.91 2.33 -2.12
C LYS A 175 18.71 2.27 -0.60
N LEU A 176 17.60 1.71 -0.11
CA LEU A 176 17.27 1.54 1.31
C LEU A 176 18.34 0.80 2.14
N GLU A 177 19.21 0.00 1.51
CA GLU A 177 20.35 -0.62 2.18
C GLU A 177 21.30 0.36 2.88
N VAL A 178 21.26 1.66 2.52
CA VAL A 178 22.04 2.70 3.21
C VAL A 178 21.60 2.88 4.66
N LEU A 179 20.31 2.69 4.95
CA LEU A 179 19.73 2.77 6.30
C LEU A 179 20.06 1.54 7.14
N ALA A 180 20.27 0.39 6.47
CA ALA A 180 20.52 -0.88 7.15
C ALA A 180 21.95 -0.99 7.70
N LYS A 181 22.88 -0.21 7.14
CA LYS A 181 24.26 -0.10 7.57
C LYS A 181 24.32 0.93 8.71
N GLY A 182 23.92 0.53 9.92
CA GLY A 182 23.89 1.44 11.06
C GLY A 182 25.21 2.18 11.30
N LYS A 183 25.17 3.31 12.03
CA LYS A 183 26.31 4.19 12.37
C LYS A 183 27.43 3.52 13.21
N ALA A 184 27.31 2.23 13.55
CA ALA A 184 28.27 1.51 14.37
C ALA A 184 29.40 0.87 13.52
N LYS A 185 30.63 1.38 13.69
CA LYS A 185 31.85 0.82 13.09
C LYS A 185 32.13 -0.57 13.68
N GLY A 186 32.23 -1.61 12.84
CA GLY A 186 32.69 -2.95 13.24
C GLY A 186 32.49 -4.00 12.14
N LYS A 187 33.42 -4.96 12.01
CA LYS A 187 33.30 -6.10 11.08
C LYS A 187 32.29 -7.11 11.61
N GLY A 188 31.30 -7.50 10.79
CA GLY A 188 30.41 -8.64 11.07
C GLY A 188 29.00 -8.33 11.61
N LYS A 189 28.53 -7.07 11.62
CA LYS A 189 27.14 -6.80 12.03
C LYS A 189 26.14 -7.11 10.92
N GLU A 190 25.10 -7.85 11.29
CA GLU A 190 23.92 -8.09 10.47
C GLU A 190 23.27 -6.76 10.08
N LEU A 191 22.85 -6.64 8.81
CA LEU A 191 22.12 -5.48 8.32
C LEU A 191 20.83 -5.32 9.13
N ARG A 192 20.50 -4.09 9.56
CA ARG A 192 19.18 -3.83 10.13
C ARG A 192 18.11 -4.19 9.12
N ARG A 193 17.08 -4.87 9.60
CA ARG A 193 15.93 -5.30 8.81
C ARG A 193 14.64 -4.80 9.45
N TRP A 194 13.60 -4.64 8.63
CA TRP A 194 12.29 -4.17 9.08
C TRP A 194 11.20 -5.23 8.88
N ASP A 195 10.22 -5.26 9.79
CA ASP A 195 9.01 -6.08 9.68
C ASP A 195 8.06 -5.50 8.61
N LYS A 196 8.02 -4.16 8.51
CA LYS A 196 7.14 -3.42 7.59
C LYS A 196 7.92 -2.35 6.84
N ILE A 197 7.87 -2.38 5.52
CA ILE A 197 8.37 -1.29 4.66
C ILE A 197 7.18 -0.70 3.94
N VAL A 198 6.86 0.56 4.20
CA VAL A 198 5.66 1.24 3.72
C VAL A 198 6.06 2.34 2.76
N TRP A 199 5.50 2.32 1.54
CA TRP A 199 5.62 3.42 0.60
C TRP A 199 4.24 3.87 0.14
N ASN A 200 3.80 4.99 0.72
CA ASN A 200 2.50 5.57 0.42
C ASN A 200 2.61 6.52 -0.78
N PHE A 201 1.88 6.20 -1.85
CA PHE A 201 1.76 7.01 -3.07
C PHE A 201 3.10 7.29 -3.76
N PRO A 202 3.92 6.26 -4.08
CA PRO A 202 5.16 6.44 -4.82
C PRO A 202 4.91 7.16 -6.14
N HIS A 203 5.78 8.10 -6.49
CA HIS A 203 5.74 8.77 -7.79
C HIS A 203 7.13 9.31 -8.16
N ALA A 204 7.51 9.22 -9.43
CA ALA A 204 8.84 9.62 -9.89
C ALA A 204 9.07 11.14 -9.95
N GLY A 205 8.00 11.93 -9.88
CA GLY A 205 8.06 13.41 -9.81
C GLY A 205 8.49 14.12 -11.12
N LYS A 206 8.90 13.38 -12.15
CA LYS A 206 9.59 13.88 -13.37
C LYS A 206 8.79 14.81 -14.30
N GLY A 207 7.52 15.10 -13.99
CA GLY A 207 6.70 16.00 -14.83
C GLY A 207 6.50 15.54 -16.28
N ILE A 208 6.66 14.24 -16.57
CA ILE A 208 6.54 13.67 -17.91
C ILE A 208 5.08 13.78 -18.37
N THR A 209 4.85 14.46 -19.49
CA THR A 209 3.53 14.68 -20.10
C THR A 209 3.03 13.48 -20.89
N ASP A 210 3.92 12.80 -21.60
CA ASP A 210 3.61 11.56 -22.32
C ASP A 210 3.20 10.46 -21.34
N GLN A 211 1.97 9.96 -21.47
CA GLN A 211 1.39 9.04 -20.51
C GLN A 211 2.16 7.72 -20.43
N ASP A 212 2.57 7.15 -21.56
CA ASP A 212 3.22 5.84 -21.59
C ASP A 212 4.64 5.92 -21.01
N ARG A 213 5.39 6.99 -21.29
CA ARG A 213 6.68 7.27 -20.65
C ARG A 213 6.53 7.54 -19.16
N ASN A 214 5.47 8.23 -18.75
CA ASN A 214 5.17 8.49 -17.34
C ASN A 214 4.86 7.17 -16.60
N ILE A 215 4.02 6.32 -17.18
CA ILE A 215 3.73 4.96 -16.67
C ILE A 215 5.03 4.17 -16.53
N LEU A 216 5.84 4.09 -17.60
CA LEU A 216 7.10 3.36 -17.59
C LEU A 216 8.06 3.88 -16.51
N SER A 217 8.19 5.20 -16.37
CA SER A 217 9.06 5.80 -15.34
C SER A 217 8.62 5.41 -13.93
N ASN A 218 7.32 5.40 -13.65
CA ASN A 218 6.80 4.99 -12.34
C ASN A 218 6.93 3.47 -12.12
N GLN A 219 6.75 2.65 -13.17
CA GLN A 219 7.01 1.20 -13.09
C GLN A 219 8.47 0.89 -12.77
N LEU A 220 9.43 1.57 -13.42
CA LEU A 220 10.86 1.39 -13.15
C LEU A 220 11.24 1.83 -11.73
N LEU A 221 10.62 2.92 -11.23
CA LEU A 221 10.80 3.36 -9.85
C LEU A 221 10.37 2.27 -8.85
N ILE A 222 9.19 1.70 -9.04
CA ILE A 222 8.65 0.64 -8.17
C ILE A 222 9.53 -0.62 -8.23
N LEU A 223 10.02 -1.01 -9.41
CA LEU A 223 10.95 -2.14 -9.55
C LEU A 223 12.28 -1.87 -8.83
N SER A 224 12.79 -0.63 -8.89
CA SER A 224 13.99 -0.22 -8.14
C SER A 224 13.80 -0.36 -6.63
N PHE A 225 12.68 0.15 -6.12
CA PHE A 225 12.32 0.03 -4.72
C PHE A 225 12.14 -1.43 -4.29
N LEU A 226 11.39 -2.24 -5.04
CA LEU A 226 11.17 -3.65 -4.71
C LEU A 226 12.49 -4.44 -4.66
N ARG A 227 13.48 -4.11 -5.50
CA ARG A 227 14.84 -4.67 -5.43
C ARG A 227 15.57 -4.25 -4.17
N SER A 228 15.45 -3.00 -3.75
CA SER A 228 16.12 -2.48 -2.56
C SER A 228 15.46 -2.99 -1.27
N ALA A 229 14.13 -2.95 -1.18
CA ALA A 229 13.34 -3.46 -0.06
C ALA A 229 13.67 -4.92 0.26
N ALA A 230 13.83 -5.78 -0.77
CA ALA A 230 14.18 -7.20 -0.59
C ALA A 230 15.46 -7.41 0.24
N LYS A 231 16.41 -6.47 0.20
CA LYS A 231 17.68 -6.57 0.93
C LYS A 231 17.51 -6.32 2.43
N VAL A 232 16.51 -5.52 2.80
CA VAL A 232 16.32 -4.98 4.16
C VAL A 232 15.03 -5.45 4.83
N LEU A 233 14.29 -6.37 4.22
CA LEU A 233 13.18 -7.05 4.88
C LEU A 233 13.69 -8.08 5.88
N LYS A 234 12.97 -8.23 6.99
CA LYS A 234 13.20 -9.30 7.96
C LYS A 234 12.97 -10.66 7.32
N GLN A 235 13.86 -11.60 7.60
CA GLN A 235 13.73 -12.98 7.16
C GLN A 235 12.87 -13.77 8.15
N GLY A 236 12.23 -14.85 7.69
CA GLY A 236 11.35 -15.66 8.52
C GLY A 236 10.34 -16.45 7.68
N PRO A 237 9.42 -17.19 8.31
CA PRO A 237 8.31 -17.85 7.63
C PRO A 237 7.29 -16.84 7.07
N VAL A 238 6.57 -17.24 6.01
CA VAL A 238 5.53 -16.39 5.42
C VAL A 238 4.47 -16.02 6.48
N PRO A 239 4.14 -14.73 6.66
CA PRO A 239 3.17 -14.30 7.68
C PRO A 239 1.75 -14.74 7.33
N ASP A 240 1.01 -15.20 8.34
CA ASP A 240 -0.44 -15.41 8.23
C ASP A 240 -1.19 -14.10 8.46
N VAL A 241 -1.35 -13.30 7.40
CA VAL A 241 -2.08 -12.02 7.46
C VAL A 241 -3.61 -12.18 7.59
N MET A 242 -4.13 -13.41 7.52
CA MET A 242 -5.55 -13.72 7.60
C MET A 242 -5.95 -14.27 8.97
N ALA A 243 -5.02 -14.86 9.74
CA ALA A 243 -5.25 -15.29 11.12
C ALA A 243 -5.74 -14.14 12.02
N ALA A 244 -5.24 -12.91 11.82
CA ALA A 244 -5.68 -11.71 12.53
C ALA A 244 -7.18 -11.38 12.33
N SER A 245 -7.83 -11.96 11.31
CA SER A 245 -9.28 -11.78 11.06
C SER A 245 -10.17 -12.78 11.82
N GLY A 246 -9.60 -13.68 12.63
CA GLY A 246 -10.34 -14.67 13.43
C GLY A 246 -11.03 -15.77 12.60
N LYS A 247 -10.88 -15.76 11.28
CA LYS A 247 -11.51 -16.75 10.39
C LYS A 247 -10.62 -17.99 10.31
N LYS A 248 -10.67 -18.85 11.34
CA LYS A 248 -10.07 -20.19 11.31
C LYS A 248 -10.53 -20.87 10.02
N ARG A 249 -9.59 -21.23 9.13
CA ARG A 249 -9.88 -22.14 8.03
C ARG A 249 -10.34 -23.44 8.68
N LYS A 250 -11.60 -23.82 8.49
CA LYS A 250 -12.10 -25.17 8.80
C LYS A 250 -11.28 -26.11 7.93
N ARG A 251 -10.21 -26.69 8.49
CA ARG A 251 -9.59 -27.88 7.91
C ARG A 251 -10.69 -28.93 7.90
N LYS A 252 -10.97 -29.47 6.71
CA LYS A 252 -11.82 -30.65 6.56
C LYS A 252 -11.01 -31.76 7.25
N ALA A 253 -11.43 -32.15 8.44
CA ALA A 253 -10.95 -33.36 9.07
C ALA A 253 -11.58 -34.50 8.26
N ASP A 254 -10.75 -35.24 7.55
CA ASP A 254 -11.11 -36.61 7.21
C ASP A 254 -10.86 -37.39 8.50
N GLU A 255 -11.96 -37.98 8.99
CA GLU A 255 -11.98 -39.00 10.03
C GLU A 255 -11.25 -40.22 9.47
N ASP A 256 -10.19 -40.66 10.13
CA ASP A 256 -9.94 -42.08 10.30
C ASP A 256 -9.40 -42.26 11.72
N ASP A 257 -10.22 -42.97 12.46
CA ASP A 257 -10.04 -43.56 13.77
C ASP A 257 -8.99 -44.67 13.64
N ASP A 258 -8.06 -44.75 14.59
CA ASP A 258 -7.65 -46.02 15.20
C ASP A 258 -6.68 -45.72 16.34
N GLU A 259 -7.15 -46.06 17.54
CA GLU A 259 -6.45 -46.12 18.81
C GLU A 259 -5.34 -47.17 18.75
N ASP A 260 -4.20 -46.90 19.39
CA ASP A 260 -3.53 -47.90 20.25
C ASP A 260 -2.43 -47.27 21.11
N ASP A 261 -2.31 -47.87 22.28
CA ASP A 261 -1.76 -47.43 23.55
C ASP A 261 -0.22 -47.44 23.73
N GLU A 262 0.19 -46.82 24.84
CA GLU A 262 1.31 -47.14 25.75
C GLU A 262 2.77 -46.65 25.53
N ASP A 263 3.17 -45.85 26.54
CA ASP A 263 4.40 -45.91 27.35
C ASP A 263 5.82 -45.62 26.78
N GLY A 264 6.33 -44.46 27.22
CA GLY A 264 7.50 -44.39 28.11
C GLY A 264 8.90 -44.65 27.55
N GLN A 265 9.68 -43.59 27.32
CA GLN A 265 11.07 -43.52 27.81
C GLN A 265 11.71 -42.12 27.65
N GLN A 266 12.31 -41.67 28.75
CA GLN A 266 13.30 -40.60 28.78
C GLN A 266 14.55 -41.04 28.01
N SER A 267 15.11 -40.14 27.19
CA SER A 267 16.48 -40.22 26.73
C SER A 267 17.07 -38.81 26.71
N GLU A 268 18.06 -38.59 27.57
CA GLU A 268 18.95 -37.44 27.55
C GLU A 268 19.98 -37.59 26.43
N GLY A 269 20.35 -36.45 25.84
CA GLY A 269 21.60 -36.29 25.09
C GLY A 269 21.42 -36.18 23.59
N GLU A 270 21.56 -34.95 23.06
CA GLU A 270 22.61 -34.63 22.09
C GLU A 270 22.59 -33.12 21.77
N ASP A 271 23.74 -32.50 22.00
CA ASP A 271 24.07 -31.10 21.76
C ASP A 271 24.05 -30.79 20.26
N ALA A 272 22.85 -30.48 19.75
CA ALA A 272 22.66 -29.96 18.40
C ALA A 272 22.59 -28.44 18.45
N SER A 273 23.74 -27.80 18.19
CA SER A 273 23.91 -26.46 17.59
C SER A 273 22.59 -25.72 17.38
N GLN A 274 22.22 -24.88 18.35
CA GLN A 274 21.09 -23.94 18.25
C GLN A 274 21.35 -22.94 17.11
N THR A 275 20.99 -23.33 15.88
CA THR A 275 20.63 -22.38 14.83
C THR A 275 19.41 -21.63 15.35
N THR A 276 19.66 -20.42 15.85
CA THR A 276 18.61 -19.48 16.28
C THR A 276 17.61 -19.32 15.13
N SER A 277 16.49 -20.03 15.21
CA SER A 277 15.39 -19.87 14.28
C SER A 277 14.91 -18.42 14.40
N PRO A 278 14.74 -17.67 13.30
CA PRO A 278 14.29 -16.29 13.38
C PRO A 278 12.94 -16.25 14.10
N SER A 279 12.91 -15.67 15.30
CA SER A 279 11.74 -15.66 16.19
C SER A 279 10.61 -14.72 15.73
N GLY A 280 10.44 -14.52 14.43
CA GLY A 280 9.41 -13.65 13.87
C GLY A 280 9.07 -13.98 12.42
N SER A 281 7.87 -13.61 12.00
CA SER A 281 7.44 -13.76 10.61
C SER A 281 8.28 -12.91 9.64
N ARG A 282 8.33 -13.33 8.39
CA ARG A 282 8.95 -12.59 7.28
C ARG A 282 8.37 -11.18 7.19
N GLY A 283 9.25 -10.20 6.97
CA GLY A 283 8.86 -8.83 6.73
C GLY A 283 8.01 -8.68 5.46
N THR A 284 7.26 -7.58 5.40
CA THR A 284 6.35 -7.28 4.28
C THR A 284 6.51 -5.87 3.76
N VAL A 285 6.19 -5.70 2.48
CA VAL A 285 6.18 -4.41 1.77
C VAL A 285 4.74 -3.99 1.55
N LEU A 286 4.43 -2.73 1.87
CA LEU A 286 3.14 -2.10 1.65
C LEU A 286 3.29 -0.95 0.66
N ILE A 287 2.58 -1.04 -0.45
CA ILE A 287 2.52 0.04 -1.45
C ILE A 287 1.09 0.52 -1.55
N THR A 288 0.88 1.82 -1.37
CA THR A 288 -0.45 2.45 -1.49
C THR A 288 -0.51 3.32 -2.73
N LEU A 289 -1.58 3.21 -3.54
CA LEU A 289 -1.86 4.11 -4.65
C LEU A 289 -3.34 4.48 -4.70
N ARG A 290 -3.68 5.52 -5.46
CA ARG A 290 -5.05 5.76 -5.90
C ARG A 290 -5.48 4.59 -6.79
N ASN A 291 -6.64 4.01 -6.55
CA ASN A 291 -7.19 2.93 -7.37
C ASN A 291 -7.98 3.47 -8.58
N VAL A 292 -7.33 4.31 -9.37
CA VAL A 292 -7.88 4.93 -10.60
C VAL A 292 -6.77 5.14 -11.62
N THR A 293 -7.12 5.29 -12.90
CA THR A 293 -6.20 5.68 -13.97
C THR A 293 -5.63 7.09 -13.69
N PRO A 294 -4.32 7.34 -13.95
CA PRO A 294 -3.34 6.44 -14.56
C PRO A 294 -2.63 5.50 -13.58
N TYR A 295 -2.84 5.64 -12.27
CA TYR A 295 -2.12 4.88 -11.25
C TYR A 295 -2.33 3.37 -11.36
N THR A 296 -3.54 2.93 -11.73
CA THR A 296 -3.84 1.51 -11.97
C THR A 296 -3.04 0.92 -13.14
N LEU A 297 -2.62 1.73 -14.11
CA LEU A 297 -1.82 1.29 -15.26
C LEU A 297 -0.37 0.97 -14.88
N TRP A 298 0.08 1.39 -13.70
CA TRP A 298 1.39 1.01 -13.21
C TRP A 298 1.44 -0.48 -12.81
N ASP A 299 0.28 -1.08 -12.50
CA ASP A 299 0.11 -2.52 -12.25
C ASP A 299 1.08 -3.07 -11.19
N VAL A 300 1.05 -2.46 -10.00
CA VAL A 300 1.90 -2.82 -8.84
C VAL A 300 1.88 -4.33 -8.55
N PRO A 301 0.72 -5.02 -8.53
CA PRO A 301 0.70 -6.46 -8.29
C PRO A 301 1.47 -7.26 -9.34
N LYS A 302 1.41 -6.87 -10.63
CA LYS A 302 2.17 -7.55 -11.68
C LYS A 302 3.67 -7.28 -11.56
N LEU A 303 4.07 -6.04 -11.30
CA LEU A 303 5.48 -5.71 -11.08
C LEU A 303 6.09 -6.52 -9.93
N ALA A 304 5.34 -6.72 -8.84
CA ALA A 304 5.79 -7.49 -7.69
C ALA A 304 5.79 -9.01 -7.93
N LYS A 305 4.73 -9.58 -8.51
CA LYS A 305 4.57 -11.04 -8.68
C LYS A 305 5.30 -11.61 -9.89
N SER A 306 5.39 -10.82 -10.96
CA SER A 306 5.91 -11.24 -12.26
C SER A 306 6.67 -10.09 -12.91
N PRO A 307 7.73 -9.58 -12.26
CA PRO A 307 8.51 -8.47 -12.78
C PRO A 307 9.10 -8.81 -14.16
N PRO A 308 9.22 -7.83 -15.06
CA PRO A 308 9.95 -8.02 -16.29
C PRO A 308 11.43 -8.34 -16.00
N PRO A 309 12.13 -9.05 -16.90
CA PRO A 309 13.58 -9.20 -16.79
C PRO A 309 14.25 -7.81 -16.84
N PRO A 310 15.43 -7.65 -16.22
CA PRO A 310 16.18 -6.42 -16.34
C PRO A 310 16.46 -6.08 -17.80
N THR A 311 16.24 -4.82 -18.17
CA THR A 311 16.44 -4.34 -19.55
C THR A 311 17.90 -4.04 -19.88
N GLN A 312 18.77 -3.91 -18.88
CA GLN A 312 20.19 -3.60 -19.02
C GLN A 312 21.05 -4.64 -18.30
N GLY A 313 22.16 -5.05 -18.92
CA GLY A 313 23.01 -6.15 -18.42
C GLY A 313 23.63 -5.94 -17.04
N SER A 314 23.77 -4.69 -16.58
CA SER A 314 24.29 -4.35 -15.25
C SER A 314 23.21 -4.29 -14.16
N THR A 315 21.92 -4.34 -14.52
CA THR A 315 20.83 -4.21 -13.56
C THR A 315 20.55 -5.57 -12.91
N PRO A 316 20.59 -5.68 -11.56
CA PRO A 316 20.26 -6.92 -10.86
C PRO A 316 18.87 -7.44 -11.21
N SER A 317 18.69 -8.76 -11.15
CA SER A 317 17.40 -9.41 -11.33
C SER A 317 16.34 -8.84 -10.37
N ASN A 318 15.10 -8.74 -10.84
CA ASN A 318 14.00 -8.30 -10.02
C ASN A 318 13.53 -9.46 -9.12
N PRO A 319 13.49 -9.29 -7.79
CA PRO A 319 12.94 -10.30 -6.88
C PRO A 319 11.45 -10.49 -7.14
N LYS A 320 10.95 -11.68 -6.84
CA LYS A 320 9.53 -11.99 -6.91
C LYS A 320 8.93 -11.89 -5.51
N TYR A 321 7.71 -11.38 -5.47
CA TYR A 321 6.93 -11.26 -4.24
C TYR A 321 5.62 -12.03 -4.36
N THR A 322 5.11 -12.46 -3.22
CA THR A 322 3.75 -13.01 -3.09
C THR A 322 2.83 -11.90 -2.57
N LEU A 323 1.72 -11.64 -3.27
CA LEU A 323 0.68 -10.74 -2.78
C LEU A 323 -0.09 -11.45 -1.68
N LEU A 324 -0.04 -10.92 -0.46
CA LEU A 324 -0.71 -11.49 0.70
C LEU A 324 -2.16 -11.03 0.80
N ARG A 325 -2.40 -9.73 0.61
CA ARG A 325 -3.74 -9.11 0.62
C ARG A 325 -3.73 -7.73 -0.02
N SER A 326 -4.91 -7.17 -0.22
CA SER A 326 -5.10 -5.74 -0.53
C SER A 326 -6.31 -5.19 0.22
N PHE A 327 -6.26 -3.93 0.60
CA PHE A 327 -7.32 -3.28 1.37
C PHE A 327 -7.38 -1.78 1.07
N VAL A 328 -8.49 -1.14 1.43
CA VAL A 328 -8.66 0.30 1.29
C VAL A 328 -7.86 1.01 2.38
N PHE A 329 -7.07 1.99 1.98
CA PHE A 329 -6.33 2.87 2.86
C PHE A 329 -7.18 4.09 3.22
N TYR A 330 -7.68 4.14 4.45
CA TYR A 330 -8.50 5.26 4.90
C TYR A 330 -7.59 6.34 5.49
N ARG A 331 -7.33 7.41 4.72
CA ARG A 331 -6.53 8.56 5.19
C ARG A 331 -7.05 9.14 6.51
N SER A 332 -8.38 9.22 6.63
CA SER A 332 -9.07 9.77 7.80
C SER A 332 -8.91 8.95 9.08
N LEU A 333 -8.41 7.71 9.01
CA LEU A 333 -8.01 6.96 10.22
C LEU A 333 -6.80 7.59 10.90
N TRP A 334 -5.90 8.19 10.12
CA TRP A 334 -4.64 8.74 10.58
C TRP A 334 -4.82 10.22 10.89
N ARG A 335 -5.13 10.54 12.15
CA ARG A 335 -5.43 11.91 12.56
C ARG A 335 -4.27 12.85 12.23
N GLY A 336 -4.59 13.94 11.52
CA GLY A 336 -3.59 14.92 11.10
C GLY A 336 -2.70 14.48 9.94
N TYR A 337 -2.96 13.33 9.32
CA TYR A 337 -2.27 12.92 8.10
C TYR A 337 -2.73 13.75 6.91
N GLU A 338 -1.74 14.30 6.20
CA GLU A 338 -1.94 15.05 4.97
C GLU A 338 -1.15 14.42 3.84
N HIS A 339 -1.84 14.17 2.73
CA HIS A 339 -1.17 13.69 1.54
C HIS A 339 -0.47 14.84 0.80
N ARG A 340 0.84 14.96 0.99
CA ARG A 340 1.66 15.93 0.28
C ARG A 340 2.25 15.30 -1.00
N MET A 341 2.12 16.01 -2.12
CA MET A 341 2.73 15.62 -3.40
C MET A 341 4.12 16.26 -3.53
N THR A 342 5.06 15.56 -4.15
CA THR A 342 6.48 15.98 -4.33
C THR A 342 6.69 17.33 -5.03
N LYS A 343 5.65 17.91 -5.64
CA LYS A 343 5.72 19.21 -6.32
C LYS A 343 5.28 20.40 -5.43
N GLY A 344 5.07 20.20 -4.14
CA GLY A 344 4.42 21.21 -3.29
C GLY A 344 2.97 21.43 -3.73
N GLU A 345 2.24 22.29 -3.02
CA GLU A 345 0.92 22.72 -3.48
C GLU A 345 1.05 23.21 -4.92
N ARG A 346 0.27 22.62 -5.84
CA ARG A 346 0.21 23.10 -7.22
C ARG A 346 -0.40 24.49 -7.19
N VAL A 347 0.44 25.53 -7.09
CA VAL A 347 -0.02 26.92 -7.01
C VAL A 347 -0.89 27.30 -8.21
N ASN A 348 -0.86 26.56 -9.35
CA ASN A 348 -1.72 26.84 -10.52
C ASN A 348 -2.21 25.58 -11.30
N GLY A 349 -2.30 24.40 -10.68
CA GLY A 349 -2.57 23.16 -11.44
C GLY A 349 -4.03 22.69 -11.40
N GLN A 350 -4.82 22.95 -12.45
CA GLN A 350 -6.18 22.41 -12.66
C GLN A 350 -6.22 20.91 -13.06
N GLY A 351 -5.24 20.12 -12.62
CA GLY A 351 -5.06 18.75 -13.10
C GLY A 351 -6.06 17.78 -12.48
N LYS A 352 -7.07 17.36 -13.25
CA LYS A 352 -8.06 16.31 -12.89
C LYS A 352 -7.53 14.87 -12.95
N THR A 353 -6.22 14.70 -13.16
CA THR A 353 -5.60 13.38 -13.34
C THR A 353 -5.73 12.56 -12.07
N GLY A 354 -6.44 11.44 -12.15
CA GLY A 354 -6.70 10.57 -11.00
C GLY A 354 -7.69 11.14 -9.99
N GLU A 355 -8.63 11.97 -10.43
CA GLU A 355 -9.84 12.26 -9.67
C GLU A 355 -10.70 10.99 -9.52
N GLY A 356 -11.20 10.77 -8.30
CA GLY A 356 -11.93 9.55 -7.95
C GLY A 356 -11.04 8.36 -7.59
N GLY A 357 -11.68 7.22 -7.33
CA GLY A 357 -11.02 6.00 -6.84
C GLY A 357 -10.68 6.06 -5.35
N GLU A 358 -10.85 4.92 -4.67
CA GLU A 358 -10.36 4.77 -3.31
C GLU A 358 -8.83 4.64 -3.29
N ASP A 359 -8.20 4.99 -2.17
CA ASP A 359 -6.79 4.65 -1.97
C ASP A 359 -6.69 3.18 -1.59
N ARG A 360 -5.82 2.42 -2.26
CA ARG A 360 -5.66 0.98 -2.05
C ARG A 360 -4.22 0.64 -1.72
N THR A 361 -4.03 -0.15 -0.68
CA THR A 361 -2.75 -0.72 -0.28
C THR A 361 -2.67 -2.18 -0.71
N TRP A 362 -1.53 -2.57 -1.27
CA TRP A 362 -1.16 -3.97 -1.51
C TRP A 362 -0.02 -4.36 -0.58
N GLU A 363 -0.18 -5.48 0.11
CA GLU A 363 0.82 -6.02 1.04
C GLU A 363 1.46 -7.29 0.45
N PHE A 364 2.78 -7.29 0.39
CA PHE A 364 3.57 -8.33 -0.25
C PHE A 364 4.60 -8.91 0.72
N CYS A 365 4.86 -10.21 0.64
CA CYS A 365 6.08 -10.80 1.21
C CYS A 365 7.05 -11.23 0.12
N LEU A 366 8.35 -11.21 0.43
CA LEU A 366 9.38 -11.72 -0.47
C LEU A 366 9.17 -13.23 -0.67
N LYS A 367 9.18 -13.67 -1.93
CA LYS A 367 9.13 -15.09 -2.26
C LYS A 367 10.51 -15.71 -2.04
N ASP A 368 10.52 -16.94 -1.53
CA ASP A 368 11.73 -17.75 -1.38
C ASP A 368 12.48 -17.95 -2.70
#